data_AF-A0A225DMH4-F1
#
_entry.id   AF-A0A225DMH4-F1
#
_cell.length_a   1.000
_cell.length_b   1.000
_cell.length_c   1.000
_cell.angle_alpha   90.00
_cell.angle_beta   90.00
_cell.angle_gamma   90.00
#
_symmetry.space_group_name_H-M   'P 1'
#
loop_
_entity.id
_entity.type
_entity.pdbx_description
1 polymer ?
#
loop_
_entity_poly.entity_id
_entity_poly.type
_entity_poly.pdbx_seq_one_letter_code
_entity_poly.pdbx_strand_id
1 'polypeptide(L)'
;MTPVLSGSKMDVKRIGGVEIFRPRLVSEQLARSEAETHLREGYASGTYTDTKKINEILQYQFSHFYGLLKAEIAKSSSRHLMEFLLGQYDFTAQIVEKQKAGQLSSDERTYWSSRGPIIRRALKHLAEIVAMLAPPETPNLDPAALPLNLDTIMIAGEMLVELYVMSDQTHGLHPDETTLTIHPEGGLDYLSLNVKDFERYRGLSARIGRDTARQSMYLAGKPLRYDLDYQASELDAAFKGEFGFTYKQGVQALQELIDKAVVPDPGSFDVPFARRELMTDRVVELTGAGRASVDRFIAGFSLTKGQLEGRLIFKPKQEYRALRRGFFEMPHETGPHLVWSRCMARECLLELMKGTLFQRCPSEWKAPGVNKALATLQNKGGNWFEAEVDRNMAVLGAQGKASLKGGIGVGADRVAIPADIGEIDYLSFLPAEGLLTLLEDKMVDGGFEPTYFRDDLSSFVTGKKPYADQLKRKVEWVRNNLAAVSKGLSSLFPGKPLVNPTRVAGALVTLHPTYASYFISDYPCVPLTELMDDYKAKGVWPYDIGVSKVP
;
A
#
# COMPACT_ATOMS: atom_id res chain seq x y z
N MET A 1 -23.07 -14.72 -38.64
CA MET A 1 -22.29 -13.74 -39.42
C MET A 1 -20.94 -13.63 -38.77
N THR A 2 -19.89 -14.05 -39.45
CA THR A 2 -18.51 -13.88 -38.97
C THR A 2 -18.22 -12.38 -38.91
N PRO A 3 -17.79 -11.80 -37.77
CA PRO A 3 -17.37 -10.42 -37.75
C PRO A 3 -16.14 -10.32 -38.66
N VAL A 4 -16.26 -9.55 -39.73
CA VAL A 4 -15.10 -9.10 -40.50
C VAL A 4 -14.26 -8.29 -39.52
N LEU A 5 -13.09 -8.80 -39.14
CA LEU A 5 -12.11 -8.11 -38.29
C LEU A 5 -11.51 -6.93 -39.09
N SER A 6 -12.30 -5.89 -39.32
CA SER A 6 -11.81 -4.63 -39.85
C SER A 6 -11.18 -3.83 -38.71
N GLY A 7 -9.85 -3.88 -38.59
CA GLY A 7 -9.14 -3.00 -37.68
C GLY A 7 -7.70 -3.45 -37.45
N SER A 8 -6.82 -3.12 -38.39
CA SER A 8 -5.35 -3.25 -38.23
C SER A 8 -4.76 -2.24 -37.24
N LYS A 9 -5.57 -1.35 -36.67
CA LYS A 9 -5.13 -0.30 -35.74
C LYS A 9 -5.50 -0.65 -34.30
N MET A 10 -4.54 -0.45 -33.39
CA MET A 10 -4.76 -0.52 -31.95
C MET A 10 -5.81 0.51 -31.51
N ASP A 11 -6.63 0.17 -30.52
CA ASP A 11 -7.62 1.09 -29.95
C ASP A 11 -7.01 1.90 -28.79
N VAL A 12 -7.40 3.17 -28.69
CA VAL A 12 -6.87 4.11 -27.71
C VAL A 12 -7.99 4.89 -27.05
N LYS A 13 -7.88 5.07 -25.73
CA LYS A 13 -8.79 5.91 -24.96
C LYS A 13 -8.06 7.16 -24.48
N ARG A 14 -8.66 8.32 -24.71
CA ARG A 14 -8.15 9.60 -24.22
C ARG A 14 -8.77 9.95 -22.86
N ILE A 15 -7.94 10.21 -21.87
CA ILE A 15 -8.35 10.56 -20.50
C ILE A 15 -7.49 11.72 -20.01
N GLY A 16 -8.10 12.86 -19.69
CA GLY A 16 -7.39 14.08 -19.27
C GLY A 16 -6.42 14.59 -20.34
N GLY A 17 -6.66 14.23 -21.61
CA GLY A 17 -5.76 14.53 -22.73
C GLY A 17 -4.65 13.50 -22.98
N VAL A 18 -4.50 12.47 -22.13
CA VAL A 18 -3.50 11.39 -22.27
C VAL A 18 -4.11 10.22 -23.02
N GLU A 19 -3.40 9.66 -24.00
CA GLU A 19 -3.85 8.47 -24.74
C GLU A 19 -3.26 7.20 -24.12
N ILE A 20 -4.14 6.27 -23.77
CA ILE A 20 -3.75 4.93 -23.30
C ILE A 20 -4.35 3.87 -24.21
N PHE A 21 -3.62 2.78 -24.42
CA PHE A 21 -4.12 1.62 -25.13
C PHE A 21 -5.31 1.01 -24.41
N ARG A 22 -6.33 0.60 -25.17
CA ARG A 22 -7.43 -0.23 -24.69
C ARG A 22 -7.65 -1.41 -25.63
N PRO A 23 -8.03 -2.58 -25.09
CA PRO A 23 -8.49 -3.67 -25.92
C PRO A 23 -9.68 -3.23 -26.78
N ARG A 24 -9.71 -3.67 -28.04
CA ARG A 24 -10.85 -3.42 -28.93
C ARG A 24 -12.13 -4.06 -28.35
N LEU A 25 -13.27 -3.40 -28.54
CA LEU A 25 -14.58 -3.88 -28.07
C LEU A 25 -14.91 -5.30 -28.56
N VAL A 26 -14.55 -5.63 -29.81
CA VAL A 26 -14.79 -6.97 -30.38
C VAL A 26 -13.97 -8.04 -29.64
N SER A 27 -12.74 -7.72 -29.24
CA SER A 27 -11.89 -8.62 -28.47
C SER A 27 -12.38 -8.78 -27.04
N GLU A 28 -12.85 -7.70 -26.40
CA GLU A 28 -13.49 -7.76 -25.08
C GLU A 28 -14.77 -8.62 -25.12
N GLN A 29 -15.59 -8.48 -26.17
CA GLN A 29 -16.79 -9.30 -26.37
C GLN A 29 -16.45 -10.78 -26.56
N LEU A 30 -15.45 -11.10 -27.38
CA LEU A 30 -15.02 -12.49 -27.60
C LEU A 30 -14.50 -13.13 -26.30
N ALA A 31 -13.56 -12.47 -25.62
CA ALA A 31 -13.00 -12.98 -24.37
C ALA A 31 -14.07 -13.15 -23.29
N ARG A 32 -15.06 -12.24 -23.25
CA ARG A 32 -16.22 -12.36 -22.39
C ARG A 32 -17.06 -13.59 -22.73
N SER A 33 -17.42 -13.80 -24.00
CA SER A 33 -18.22 -14.95 -24.42
C SER A 33 -17.52 -16.28 -24.12
N GLU A 34 -16.19 -16.34 -24.30
CA GLU A 34 -15.38 -17.51 -23.94
C GLU A 34 -15.37 -17.75 -22.43
N ALA A 35 -15.12 -16.70 -21.63
CA ALA A 35 -15.14 -16.80 -20.17
C ALA A 35 -16.54 -17.14 -19.61
N GLU A 36 -17.59 -16.66 -20.28
CA GLU A 36 -18.99 -16.95 -19.98
C GLU A 36 -19.32 -18.44 -20.20
N THR A 37 -18.87 -18.97 -21.33
CA THR A 37 -19.01 -20.39 -21.70
C THR A 37 -18.25 -21.26 -20.72
N HIS A 38 -16.95 -20.98 -20.52
CA HIS A 38 -16.09 -21.70 -19.57
C HIS A 38 -16.73 -21.75 -18.19
N LEU A 39 -17.22 -20.63 -17.65
CA LEU A 39 -17.87 -20.59 -16.35
C LEU A 39 -19.07 -21.55 -16.25
N ARG A 40 -19.92 -21.61 -17.28
CA ARG A 40 -21.14 -22.43 -17.31
C ARG A 40 -20.89 -23.91 -17.55
N GLU A 41 -19.73 -24.29 -18.09
CA GLU A 41 -19.29 -25.68 -18.13
C GLU A 41 -19.01 -26.22 -16.72
N GLY A 42 -18.52 -25.37 -15.81
CA GLY A 42 -18.22 -25.75 -14.44
C GLY A 42 -19.35 -25.53 -13.43
N TYR A 43 -20.21 -24.53 -13.64
CA TYR A 43 -21.15 -24.05 -12.64
C TYR A 43 -22.48 -23.55 -13.25
N ALA A 44 -23.60 -23.91 -12.61
CA ALA A 44 -24.91 -23.45 -13.04
C ALA A 44 -25.12 -21.95 -12.78
N SER A 45 -26.00 -21.31 -13.55
CA SER A 45 -26.49 -19.97 -13.21
C SER A 45 -27.22 -20.00 -11.86
N GLY A 46 -27.05 -18.93 -11.07
CA GLY A 46 -27.66 -18.83 -9.75
C GLY A 46 -26.83 -18.01 -8.77
N THR A 47 -27.35 -17.95 -7.54
CA THR A 47 -26.72 -17.23 -6.43
C THR A 47 -26.02 -18.21 -5.50
N TYR A 48 -24.76 -17.94 -5.22
CA TYR A 48 -23.88 -18.71 -4.37
C TYR A 48 -23.54 -17.91 -3.12
N THR A 49 -23.76 -18.50 -1.95
CA THR A 49 -23.48 -17.90 -0.63
C THR A 49 -22.44 -18.66 0.18
N ASP A 50 -22.10 -19.90 -0.22
CA ASP A 50 -21.04 -20.67 0.43
C ASP A 50 -19.67 -20.14 0.00
N THR A 51 -18.89 -19.62 0.95
CA THR A 51 -17.60 -18.95 0.69
C THR A 51 -16.62 -19.87 -0.02
N LYS A 52 -16.55 -21.15 0.35
CA LYS A 52 -15.64 -22.12 -0.29
C LYS A 52 -16.02 -22.29 -1.75
N LYS A 53 -17.32 -22.48 -2.04
CA LYS A 53 -17.83 -22.59 -3.40
C LYS A 53 -17.60 -21.33 -4.21
N ILE A 54 -17.78 -20.16 -3.61
CA ILE A 54 -17.44 -18.87 -4.23
C ILE A 54 -15.96 -18.84 -4.63
N ASN A 55 -15.04 -19.31 -3.77
CA ASN A 55 -13.62 -19.38 -4.15
C ASN A 55 -13.38 -20.30 -5.33
N GLU A 56 -13.97 -21.49 -5.28
CA GLU A 56 -13.78 -22.51 -6.33
C GLU A 56 -14.18 -21.93 -7.69
N ILE A 57 -15.29 -21.18 -7.73
CA ILE A 57 -15.76 -20.47 -8.92
C ILE A 57 -14.76 -19.40 -9.37
N LEU A 58 -14.31 -18.54 -8.45
CA LEU A 58 -13.35 -17.47 -8.77
C LEU A 58 -12.00 -18.04 -9.24
N GLN A 59 -11.51 -19.10 -8.61
CA GLN A 59 -10.28 -19.79 -9.00
C GLN A 59 -10.41 -20.52 -10.34
N TYR A 60 -11.59 -21.07 -10.64
CA TYR A 60 -11.87 -21.69 -11.93
C TYR A 60 -11.79 -20.67 -13.07
N GLN A 61 -12.38 -19.47 -12.89
CA GLN A 61 -12.23 -18.37 -13.84
C GLN A 61 -10.82 -17.81 -13.89
N PHE A 62 -10.16 -17.66 -12.74
CA PHE A 62 -8.78 -17.21 -12.68
C PHE A 62 -7.87 -18.12 -13.50
N SER A 63 -8.06 -19.44 -13.39
CA SER A 63 -7.28 -20.44 -14.13
C SER A 63 -7.49 -20.35 -15.64
N HIS A 64 -8.71 -20.04 -16.10
CA HIS A 64 -9.01 -19.80 -17.51
C HIS A 64 -8.18 -18.63 -18.06
N PHE A 65 -8.29 -17.45 -17.44
CA PHE A 65 -7.54 -16.26 -17.88
C PHE A 65 -6.03 -16.42 -17.72
N TYR A 66 -5.58 -17.16 -16.71
CA TYR A 66 -4.15 -17.45 -16.52
C TYR A 66 -3.61 -18.33 -17.65
N GLY A 67 -4.39 -19.35 -18.06
CA GLY A 67 -4.08 -20.19 -19.21
C GLY A 67 -4.01 -19.38 -20.50
N LEU A 68 -5.00 -18.52 -20.74
CA LEU A 68 -5.05 -17.63 -21.90
C LEU A 68 -3.86 -16.68 -21.94
N LEU A 69 -3.56 -16.01 -20.81
CA LEU A 69 -2.42 -15.11 -20.71
C LEU A 69 -1.11 -15.85 -21.01
N LYS A 70 -0.90 -17.02 -20.39
CA LYS A 70 0.32 -17.81 -20.58
C LYS A 70 0.50 -18.24 -22.05
N ALA A 71 -0.58 -18.60 -22.72
CA ALA A 71 -0.55 -19.00 -24.13
C ALA A 71 -0.25 -17.82 -25.06
N GLU A 72 -0.80 -16.65 -24.78
CA GLU A 72 -0.69 -15.49 -25.68
C GLU A 72 0.57 -14.65 -25.45
N ILE A 73 0.95 -14.40 -24.19
CA ILE A 73 2.07 -13.48 -23.89
C ILE A 73 3.41 -13.99 -24.42
N ALA A 74 3.61 -15.32 -24.45
CA ALA A 74 4.83 -15.91 -24.99
C ALA A 74 5.02 -15.64 -26.50
N LYS A 75 3.93 -15.39 -27.24
CA LYS A 75 3.99 -15.15 -28.70
C LYS A 75 4.55 -13.77 -29.04
N SER A 76 4.25 -12.76 -28.22
CA SER A 76 4.68 -11.37 -28.42
C SER A 76 5.69 -10.86 -27.39
N SER A 77 6.08 -11.71 -26.42
CA SER A 77 7.10 -11.38 -25.44
C SER A 77 8.37 -10.91 -26.14
N SER A 78 8.79 -9.69 -25.82
CA SER A 78 9.88 -8.99 -26.48
C SER A 78 10.33 -7.78 -25.66
N ARG A 79 11.49 -7.19 -25.99
CA ARG A 79 11.89 -5.88 -25.46
C ARG A 79 10.83 -4.82 -25.78
N HIS A 80 10.33 -4.80 -27.01
CA HIS A 80 9.30 -3.83 -27.42
C HIS A 80 8.00 -3.97 -26.62
N LEU A 81 7.58 -5.19 -26.27
CA LEU A 81 6.43 -5.39 -25.38
C LEU A 81 6.70 -4.83 -23.98
N MET A 82 7.91 -5.04 -23.43
CA MET A 82 8.30 -4.46 -22.15
C MET A 82 8.26 -2.92 -22.18
N GLU A 83 8.85 -2.30 -23.21
CA GLU A 83 8.82 -0.84 -23.41
C GLU A 83 7.40 -0.32 -23.53
N PHE A 84 6.55 -1.00 -24.30
CA PHE A 84 5.14 -0.65 -24.42
C PHE A 84 4.42 -0.68 -23.06
N LEU A 85 4.55 -1.76 -22.29
CA LEU A 85 3.88 -1.91 -21.00
C LEU A 85 4.33 -0.85 -19.98
N LEU A 86 5.64 -0.57 -19.92
CA LEU A 86 6.21 0.45 -19.04
C LEU A 86 5.81 1.87 -19.49
N GLY A 87 5.78 2.14 -20.79
CA GLY A 87 5.30 3.40 -21.35
C GLY A 87 3.82 3.64 -21.05
N GLN A 88 2.97 2.61 -21.20
CA GLN A 88 1.57 2.67 -20.77
C GLN A 88 1.45 2.93 -19.27
N TYR A 89 2.35 2.38 -18.44
CA TYR A 89 2.36 2.67 -17.01
C TYR A 89 2.66 4.15 -16.73
N ASP A 90 3.60 4.76 -17.43
CA ASP A 90 3.90 6.19 -17.30
C ASP A 90 2.73 7.06 -17.77
N PHE A 91 2.04 6.70 -18.86
CA PHE A 91 0.81 7.40 -19.29
C PHE A 91 -0.31 7.31 -18.24
N THR A 92 -0.50 6.14 -17.63
CA THR A 92 -1.47 6.01 -16.54
C THR A 92 -1.10 6.85 -15.32
N ALA A 93 0.19 7.08 -15.06
CA ALA A 93 0.62 7.95 -13.97
C ALA A 93 0.30 9.42 -14.26
N GLN A 94 0.45 9.87 -15.50
CA GLN A 94 0.03 11.22 -15.91
C GLN A 94 -1.47 11.44 -15.68
N ILE A 95 -2.30 10.42 -15.91
CA ILE A 95 -3.74 10.48 -15.61
C ILE A 95 -3.99 10.64 -14.10
N VAL A 96 -3.24 9.91 -13.25
CA VAL A 96 -3.32 10.04 -11.78
C VAL A 96 -2.97 11.46 -11.34
N GLU A 97 -1.91 12.06 -11.88
CA GLU A 97 -1.53 13.44 -11.54
C GLU A 97 -2.60 14.45 -11.99
N LYS A 98 -3.19 14.25 -13.16
CA LYS A 98 -4.33 15.05 -13.63
C LYS A 98 -5.57 14.90 -12.74
N GLN A 99 -5.84 13.68 -12.24
CA GLN A 99 -6.92 13.45 -11.28
C GLN A 99 -6.69 14.22 -9.99
N LYS A 100 -5.49 14.14 -9.42
CA LYS A 100 -5.10 14.87 -8.20
C LYS A 100 -5.20 16.39 -8.38
N ALA A 101 -4.84 16.88 -9.57
CA ALA A 101 -4.97 18.28 -9.93
C ALA A 101 -6.41 18.72 -10.28
N GLY A 102 -7.40 17.82 -10.19
CA GLY A 102 -8.81 18.12 -10.51
C GLY A 102 -9.08 18.34 -12.01
N GLN A 103 -8.19 17.89 -12.89
CA GLN A 103 -8.23 18.17 -14.33
C GLN A 103 -8.99 17.12 -15.17
N LEU A 104 -9.53 16.08 -14.53
CA LEU A 104 -10.38 15.10 -15.21
C LEU A 104 -11.85 15.54 -15.15
N SER A 105 -12.60 15.33 -16.24
CA SER A 105 -14.06 15.48 -16.26
C SER A 105 -14.75 14.46 -15.34
N SER A 106 -16.06 14.62 -15.10
CA SER A 106 -16.82 13.69 -14.24
C SER A 106 -16.78 12.25 -14.77
N ASP A 107 -17.00 12.06 -16.07
CA ASP A 107 -17.02 10.73 -16.69
C ASP A 107 -15.64 10.09 -16.69
N GLU A 108 -14.59 10.88 -16.95
CA GLU A 108 -13.20 10.42 -16.86
C GLU A 108 -12.83 10.03 -15.44
N ARG A 109 -13.26 10.78 -14.42
CA ARG A 109 -13.03 10.41 -13.01
C ARG A 109 -13.73 9.11 -12.67
N THR A 110 -14.99 8.94 -13.08
CA THR A 110 -15.75 7.70 -12.83
C THR A 110 -15.07 6.52 -13.50
N TYR A 111 -14.73 6.64 -14.78
CA TYR A 111 -14.00 5.62 -15.52
C TYR A 111 -12.68 5.29 -14.85
N TRP A 112 -11.85 6.30 -14.56
CA TRP A 112 -10.52 6.10 -14.01
C TRP A 112 -10.54 5.50 -12.60
N SER A 113 -11.51 5.91 -11.76
CA SER A 113 -11.67 5.34 -10.41
C SER A 113 -12.06 3.87 -10.46
N SER A 114 -12.81 3.45 -11.48
CA SER A 114 -13.22 2.05 -11.66
C SER A 114 -12.15 1.16 -12.30
N ARG A 115 -11.38 1.67 -13.28
CA ARG A 115 -10.44 0.86 -14.10
C ARG A 115 -8.96 1.15 -13.85
N GLY A 116 -8.60 2.37 -13.48
CA GLY A 116 -7.21 2.82 -13.36
C GLY A 116 -6.33 1.95 -12.45
N PRO A 117 -6.77 1.63 -11.22
CA PRO A 117 -6.03 0.74 -10.32
C PRO A 117 -5.79 -0.67 -10.91
N ILE A 118 -6.79 -1.21 -11.63
CA ILE A 118 -6.73 -2.54 -12.25
C ILE A 118 -5.71 -2.52 -13.40
N ILE A 119 -5.81 -1.54 -14.29
CA ILE A 119 -4.89 -1.36 -15.43
C ILE A 119 -3.44 -1.25 -14.93
N ARG A 120 -3.18 -0.36 -13.96
CA ARG A 120 -1.82 -0.16 -13.43
C ARG A 120 -1.22 -1.44 -12.84
N ARG A 121 -2.04 -2.22 -12.13
CA ARG A 121 -1.60 -3.48 -11.55
C ARG A 121 -1.39 -4.56 -12.60
N ALA A 122 -2.25 -4.63 -13.62
CA ALA A 122 -2.11 -5.52 -14.75
C ALA A 122 -0.80 -5.23 -15.50
N LEU A 123 -0.53 -3.96 -15.85
CA LEU A 123 0.71 -3.56 -16.53
C LEU A 123 1.97 -3.99 -15.75
N LYS A 124 2.00 -3.78 -14.44
CA LYS A 124 3.09 -4.28 -13.57
C LYS A 124 3.25 -5.79 -13.64
N HIS A 125 2.15 -6.53 -13.56
CA HIS A 125 2.18 -7.98 -13.61
C HIS A 125 2.62 -8.51 -14.98
N LEU A 126 2.16 -7.89 -16.07
CA LEU A 126 2.55 -8.24 -17.42
C LEU A 126 4.04 -7.97 -17.64
N ALA A 127 4.58 -6.84 -17.14
CA ALA A 127 6.02 -6.57 -17.17
C ALA A 127 6.82 -7.62 -16.38
N GLU A 128 6.35 -8.03 -15.20
CA GLU A 128 6.93 -9.16 -14.44
C GLU A 128 6.96 -10.46 -15.28
N ILE A 129 5.88 -10.78 -16.01
CA ILE A 129 5.85 -11.98 -16.85
C ILE A 129 6.82 -11.86 -18.03
N VAL A 130 6.89 -10.70 -18.69
CA VAL A 130 7.83 -10.48 -19.80
C VAL A 130 9.28 -10.65 -19.31
N ALA A 131 9.64 -10.06 -18.17
CA ALA A 131 10.97 -10.24 -17.58
C ALA A 131 11.26 -11.72 -17.21
N MET A 132 10.27 -12.44 -16.69
CA MET A 132 10.38 -13.87 -16.38
C MET A 132 10.60 -14.74 -17.63
N LEU A 133 9.97 -14.38 -18.75
CA LEU A 133 10.17 -15.07 -20.04
C LEU A 133 11.56 -14.79 -20.63
N ALA A 134 12.18 -13.66 -20.28
CA ALA A 134 13.47 -13.21 -20.79
C ALA A 134 13.57 -13.30 -22.33
N PRO A 135 12.66 -12.62 -23.05
CA PRO A 135 12.53 -12.74 -24.50
C PRO A 135 13.66 -12.05 -25.27
N PRO A 136 13.77 -12.31 -26.59
CA PRO A 136 14.60 -11.52 -27.50
C PRO A 136 14.08 -10.07 -27.69
N GLU A 137 14.78 -9.29 -28.52
CA GLU A 137 14.44 -7.88 -28.77
C GLU A 137 13.07 -7.68 -29.43
N THR A 138 12.78 -8.43 -30.49
CA THR A 138 11.55 -8.31 -31.29
C THR A 138 10.57 -9.46 -31.02
N PRO A 139 9.25 -9.22 -31.11
CA PRO A 139 8.26 -10.28 -30.98
C PRO A 139 8.40 -11.28 -32.13
N ASN A 140 8.22 -12.56 -31.83
CA ASN A 140 8.14 -13.62 -32.85
C ASN A 140 6.67 -13.83 -33.27
N LEU A 141 6.04 -12.76 -33.77
CA LEU A 141 4.64 -12.74 -34.16
C LEU A 141 4.45 -11.92 -35.43
N ASP A 142 3.56 -12.38 -36.32
CA ASP A 142 3.11 -11.60 -37.48
C ASP A 142 2.55 -10.23 -37.01
N PRO A 143 3.05 -9.10 -37.53
CA PRO A 143 2.51 -7.77 -37.22
C PRO A 143 0.99 -7.66 -37.38
N ALA A 144 0.37 -8.40 -38.31
CA ALA A 144 -1.08 -8.40 -38.49
C ALA A 144 -1.84 -9.06 -37.32
N ALA A 145 -1.21 -10.00 -36.61
CA ALA A 145 -1.78 -10.69 -35.45
C ALA A 145 -1.54 -9.94 -34.12
N LEU A 146 -0.61 -8.99 -34.11
CA LEU A 146 -0.19 -8.28 -32.90
C LEU A 146 -1.35 -7.55 -32.19
N PRO A 147 -2.26 -6.81 -32.86
CA PRO A 147 -3.35 -6.12 -32.16
C PRO A 147 -4.27 -7.08 -31.39
N LEU A 148 -4.62 -8.22 -31.97
CA LEU A 148 -5.47 -9.22 -31.30
C LEU A 148 -4.75 -9.86 -30.11
N ASN A 149 -3.48 -10.20 -30.29
CA ASN A 149 -2.69 -10.77 -29.21
C ASN A 149 -2.51 -9.79 -28.04
N LEU A 150 -2.26 -8.50 -28.30
CA LEU A 150 -2.17 -7.47 -27.27
C LEU A 150 -3.50 -7.25 -26.54
N ASP A 151 -4.63 -7.21 -27.27
CA ASP A 151 -5.95 -7.13 -26.66
C ASP A 151 -6.14 -8.27 -25.65
N THR A 152 -5.86 -9.51 -26.07
CA THR A 152 -6.06 -10.70 -25.23
C THR A 152 -5.14 -10.69 -24.00
N ILE A 153 -3.88 -10.30 -24.15
CA ILE A 153 -2.92 -10.18 -23.04
C ILE A 153 -3.43 -9.17 -22.01
N MET A 154 -3.88 -8.00 -22.46
CA MET A 154 -4.38 -6.94 -21.58
C MET A 154 -5.69 -7.34 -20.89
N ILE A 155 -6.65 -7.92 -21.62
CA ILE A 155 -7.90 -8.43 -21.05
C ILE A 155 -7.59 -9.47 -19.96
N ALA A 156 -6.77 -10.49 -20.28
CA ALA A 156 -6.43 -11.53 -19.32
C ALA A 156 -5.70 -10.97 -18.10
N GLY A 157 -4.76 -10.04 -18.30
CA GLY A 157 -4.06 -9.36 -17.20
C GLY A 157 -4.99 -8.60 -16.26
N GLU A 158 -5.96 -7.84 -16.81
CA GLU A 158 -6.95 -7.11 -16.02
C GLU A 158 -7.92 -8.05 -15.29
N MET A 159 -8.41 -9.09 -15.96
CA MET A 159 -9.30 -10.08 -15.37
C MET A 159 -8.63 -10.85 -14.23
N LEU A 160 -7.35 -11.21 -14.37
CA LEU A 160 -6.60 -11.82 -13.27
C LEU A 160 -6.53 -10.90 -12.05
N VAL A 161 -6.33 -9.59 -12.26
CA VAL A 161 -6.34 -8.59 -11.19
C VAL A 161 -7.70 -8.52 -10.51
N GLU A 162 -8.78 -8.40 -11.28
CA GLU A 162 -10.14 -8.32 -10.75
C GLU A 162 -10.50 -9.57 -9.94
N LEU A 163 -10.28 -10.76 -10.51
CA LEU A 163 -10.66 -12.04 -9.89
C LEU A 163 -9.90 -12.32 -8.59
N TYR A 164 -8.60 -12.01 -8.52
CA TYR A 164 -7.88 -12.22 -7.28
C TYR A 164 -8.29 -11.21 -6.19
N VAL A 165 -8.57 -9.95 -6.56
CA VAL A 165 -9.06 -8.96 -5.59
C VAL A 165 -10.42 -9.39 -5.04
N MET A 166 -11.32 -9.86 -5.91
CA MET A 166 -12.61 -10.44 -5.53
C MET A 166 -12.45 -11.64 -4.59
N SER A 167 -11.51 -12.54 -4.88
CA SER A 167 -11.21 -13.71 -4.04
C SER A 167 -10.70 -13.28 -2.66
N ASP A 168 -9.73 -12.36 -2.59
CA ASP A 168 -9.19 -11.87 -1.32
C ASP A 168 -10.25 -11.11 -0.50
N GLN A 169 -11.14 -10.34 -1.14
CA GLN A 169 -12.27 -9.69 -0.45
C GLN A 169 -13.21 -10.71 0.17
N THR A 170 -13.56 -11.75 -0.59
CA THR A 170 -14.46 -12.81 -0.12
C THR A 170 -13.85 -13.62 1.01
N HIS A 171 -12.67 -14.20 0.80
CA HIS A 171 -12.06 -15.14 1.74
C HIS A 171 -11.31 -14.47 2.89
N GLY A 172 -10.66 -13.35 2.59
CA GLY A 172 -9.75 -12.70 3.51
C GLY A 172 -10.41 -11.71 4.45
N LEU A 173 -11.56 -11.14 4.08
CA LEU A 173 -12.20 -10.05 4.81
C LEU A 173 -13.67 -10.31 5.18
N HIS A 174 -14.45 -10.86 4.24
CA HIS A 174 -15.91 -10.97 4.37
C HIS A 174 -16.43 -12.39 4.08
N PRO A 175 -15.90 -13.43 4.74
CA PRO A 175 -16.27 -14.80 4.40
C PRO A 175 -17.78 -15.05 4.52
N ASP A 176 -18.42 -14.47 5.53
CA ASP A 176 -19.85 -14.68 5.83
C ASP A 176 -20.79 -13.62 5.22
N GLU A 177 -20.22 -12.64 4.51
CA GLU A 177 -20.95 -11.45 4.01
C GLU A 177 -20.89 -11.32 2.48
N THR A 178 -20.43 -12.37 1.80
CA THR A 178 -20.24 -12.35 0.34
C THR A 178 -21.25 -13.23 -0.37
N THR A 179 -21.73 -12.76 -1.51
CA THR A 179 -22.65 -13.47 -2.40
C THR A 179 -22.17 -13.31 -3.84
N LEU A 180 -21.99 -14.43 -4.54
CA LEU A 180 -21.62 -14.46 -5.95
C LEU A 180 -22.83 -14.84 -6.78
N THR A 181 -23.11 -14.11 -7.85
CA THR A 181 -24.18 -14.46 -8.80
C THR A 181 -23.58 -14.74 -10.17
N ILE A 182 -23.84 -15.94 -10.67
CA ILE A 182 -23.65 -16.30 -12.08
C ILE A 182 -24.96 -16.01 -12.79
N HIS A 183 -24.94 -15.01 -13.66
CA HIS A 183 -26.15 -14.53 -14.33
C HIS A 183 -26.59 -15.50 -15.45
N PRO A 184 -27.86 -15.45 -15.86
CA PRO A 184 -28.31 -16.14 -17.06
C PRO A 184 -27.52 -15.71 -18.30
N GLU A 185 -27.52 -16.56 -19.33
CA GLU A 185 -26.88 -16.25 -20.61
C GLU A 185 -27.43 -14.97 -21.25
N GLY A 186 -26.55 -14.17 -21.85
CA GLY A 186 -26.93 -12.93 -22.55
C GLY A 186 -27.20 -11.71 -21.65
N GLY A 187 -26.99 -11.83 -20.34
CA GLY A 187 -27.02 -10.69 -19.42
C GLY A 187 -25.89 -9.69 -19.67
N LEU A 188 -26.04 -8.45 -19.17
CA LEU A 188 -25.00 -7.40 -19.27
C LEU A 188 -23.75 -7.68 -18.44
N ASP A 189 -23.83 -8.52 -17.42
CA ASP A 189 -22.70 -9.10 -16.69
C ASP A 189 -22.93 -10.60 -16.58
N TYR A 190 -21.89 -11.43 -16.70
CA TYR A 190 -22.01 -12.87 -16.56
C TYR A 190 -21.67 -13.37 -15.15
N LEU A 191 -20.92 -12.57 -14.40
CA LEU A 191 -20.46 -12.88 -13.04
C LEU A 191 -20.45 -11.59 -12.22
N SER A 192 -21.01 -11.64 -11.01
CA SER A 192 -20.97 -10.51 -10.08
C SER A 192 -20.69 -11.01 -8.67
N LEU A 193 -19.85 -10.26 -7.95
CA LEU A 193 -19.57 -10.48 -6.53
C LEU A 193 -20.15 -9.31 -5.75
N ASN A 194 -21.09 -9.59 -4.84
CA ASN A 194 -21.62 -8.61 -3.91
C ASN A 194 -21.09 -8.92 -2.51
N VAL A 195 -20.46 -7.93 -1.88
CA VAL A 195 -20.04 -7.98 -0.48
C VAL A 195 -20.95 -7.02 0.27
N LYS A 196 -21.73 -7.51 1.25
CA LYS A 196 -22.78 -6.74 1.94
C LYS A 196 -22.30 -5.37 2.43
N ASP A 197 -21.05 -5.31 2.90
CA ASP A 197 -20.45 -4.10 3.48
C ASP A 197 -19.35 -3.47 2.60
N PHE A 198 -19.40 -3.64 1.28
CA PHE A 198 -18.45 -3.03 0.34
C PHE A 198 -18.34 -1.50 0.47
N GLU A 199 -19.40 -0.83 0.94
CA GLU A 199 -19.38 0.62 1.19
C GLU A 199 -18.34 1.02 2.25
N ARG A 200 -17.99 0.14 3.19
CA ARG A 200 -16.88 0.39 4.14
C ARG A 200 -15.55 0.52 3.42
N TYR A 201 -15.33 -0.29 2.38
CA TYR A 201 -14.13 -0.20 1.54
C TYR A 201 -14.09 1.12 0.75
N ARG A 202 -15.23 1.53 0.16
CA ARG A 202 -15.33 2.84 -0.52
C ARG A 202 -15.09 4.01 0.46
N GLY A 203 -15.66 3.93 1.66
CA GLY A 203 -15.46 4.91 2.72
C GLY A 203 -14.00 5.06 3.14
N LEU A 204 -13.22 3.97 3.15
CA LEU A 204 -11.80 4.02 3.53
C LEU A 204 -10.99 4.86 2.54
N SER A 205 -11.22 4.75 1.23
CA SER A 205 -10.48 5.52 0.23
C SER A 205 -10.70 7.04 0.40
N ALA A 206 -11.94 7.46 0.68
CA ALA A 206 -12.26 8.86 0.96
C ALA A 206 -11.58 9.37 2.25
N ARG A 207 -11.53 8.53 3.29
CA ARG A 207 -10.80 8.84 4.54
C ARG A 207 -9.31 8.99 4.31
N ILE A 208 -8.68 8.11 3.52
CA ILE A 208 -7.25 8.21 3.19
C ILE A 208 -6.95 9.49 2.40
N GLY A 209 -7.81 9.85 1.44
CA GLY A 209 -7.69 11.11 0.70
C GLY A 209 -7.73 12.33 1.63
N ARG A 210 -8.67 12.34 2.58
CA ARG A 210 -8.79 13.40 3.60
C ARG A 210 -7.57 13.46 4.52
N ASP A 211 -7.13 12.32 5.05
CA ASP A 211 -5.94 12.22 5.92
C ASP A 211 -4.71 12.78 5.20
N THR A 212 -4.44 12.29 3.99
CA THR A 212 -3.28 12.72 3.18
C THR A 212 -3.28 14.22 2.93
N ALA A 213 -4.45 14.82 2.65
CA ALA A 213 -4.58 16.25 2.40
C ALA A 213 -4.38 17.12 3.66
N ARG A 214 -4.50 16.54 4.86
CA ARG A 214 -4.46 17.27 6.14
C ARG A 214 -3.25 16.95 7.01
N GLN A 215 -2.47 15.94 6.67
CA GLN A 215 -1.28 15.55 7.44
C GLN A 215 -0.32 16.71 7.71
N SER A 216 -0.09 17.61 6.74
CA SER A 216 0.78 18.77 6.93
C SER A 216 0.27 19.80 7.95
N MET A 217 -1.01 19.77 8.30
CA MET A 217 -1.59 20.64 9.34
C MET A 217 -1.31 20.11 10.74
N TYR A 218 -1.15 18.79 10.88
CA TYR A 218 -1.14 18.10 12.18
C TYR A 218 0.11 17.28 12.45
N LEU A 219 1.02 17.11 11.49
CA LEU A 219 2.31 16.47 11.69
C LEU A 219 3.41 17.51 11.49
N ALA A 220 4.36 17.57 12.42
CA ALA A 220 5.48 18.51 12.27
C ALA A 220 6.44 18.03 11.17
N GLY A 221 6.72 18.89 10.21
CA GLY A 221 7.69 18.62 9.15
C GLY A 221 7.22 17.57 8.13
N LYS A 222 8.19 16.85 7.54
CA LYS A 222 7.91 15.78 6.58
C LYS A 222 7.54 14.51 7.34
N PRO A 223 6.52 13.74 6.92
CA PRO A 223 6.25 12.44 7.51
C PRO A 223 7.49 11.56 7.46
N LEU A 224 7.84 10.93 8.59
CA LEU A 224 9.10 10.20 8.77
C LEU A 224 9.38 9.14 7.68
N ARG A 225 8.31 8.50 7.19
CA ARG A 225 8.34 7.52 6.10
C ARG A 225 8.85 8.08 4.76
N TYR A 226 8.92 9.40 4.62
CA TYR A 226 9.45 10.12 3.45
C TYR A 226 10.62 11.05 3.80
N ASP A 227 11.02 11.12 5.06
CA ASP A 227 12.12 11.97 5.49
C ASP A 227 13.45 11.22 5.31
N LEU A 228 14.06 11.39 4.14
CA LEU A 228 15.34 10.78 3.83
C LEU A 228 16.45 11.22 4.79
N ASP A 229 16.42 12.46 5.27
CA ASP A 229 17.47 12.98 6.15
C ASP A 229 17.39 12.33 7.53
N TYR A 230 16.17 12.14 8.05
CA TYR A 230 15.97 11.40 9.28
C TYR A 230 16.32 9.91 9.12
N GLN A 231 15.86 9.26 8.04
CA GLN A 231 16.21 7.86 7.81
C GLN A 231 17.73 7.68 7.70
N ALA A 232 18.42 8.62 7.04
CA ALA A 232 19.86 8.65 6.92
C ALA A 232 20.57 8.77 8.27
N SER A 233 20.05 9.56 9.22
CA SER A 233 20.68 9.69 10.56
C SER A 233 20.75 8.37 11.31
N GLU A 234 19.86 7.41 10.99
CA GLU A 234 19.84 6.08 11.60
C GLU A 234 20.55 5.02 10.75
N LEU A 235 20.47 5.12 9.41
CA LEU A 235 20.91 4.06 8.50
C LEU A 235 22.30 4.28 7.91
N ASP A 236 22.78 5.52 7.84
CA ASP A 236 24.00 5.86 7.08
C ASP A 236 25.24 5.13 7.58
N ALA A 237 25.43 5.04 8.89
CA ALA A 237 26.58 4.33 9.46
C ALA A 237 26.57 2.83 9.14
N ALA A 238 25.40 2.20 9.21
CA ALA A 238 25.25 0.78 8.91
C ALA A 238 25.46 0.49 7.42
N PHE A 239 24.89 1.32 6.54
CA PHE A 239 25.12 1.22 5.10
C PHE A 239 26.57 1.50 4.73
N LYS A 240 27.22 2.48 5.36
CA LYS A 240 28.64 2.78 5.10
C LYS A 240 29.52 1.58 5.43
N GLY A 241 29.24 0.88 6.54
CA GLY A 241 29.94 -0.34 6.92
C GLY A 241 29.70 -1.52 5.98
N GLU A 242 28.46 -1.68 5.48
CA GLU A 242 28.08 -2.82 4.64
C GLU A 242 28.42 -2.64 3.15
N PHE A 243 28.20 -1.44 2.63
CA PHE A 243 28.25 -1.14 1.20
C PHE A 243 29.41 -0.23 0.81
N GLY A 244 30.07 0.43 1.77
CA GLY A 244 31.10 1.44 1.49
C GLY A 244 30.55 2.81 1.15
N PHE A 245 29.22 3.01 1.17
CA PHE A 245 28.54 4.29 0.99
C PHE A 245 27.30 4.39 1.89
N THR A 246 26.81 5.59 2.14
CA THR A 246 25.70 5.80 3.08
C THR A 246 24.33 5.47 2.46
N TYR A 247 23.31 5.26 3.30
CA TYR A 247 21.95 5.00 2.82
C TYR A 247 21.45 6.16 1.95
N LYS A 248 21.69 7.40 2.41
CA LYS A 248 21.35 8.61 1.65
C LYS A 248 22.01 8.64 0.27
N GLN A 249 23.31 8.33 0.20
CA GLN A 249 24.05 8.25 -1.08
C GLN A 249 23.44 7.20 -2.00
N GLY A 250 23.08 6.03 -1.48
CA GLY A 250 22.43 4.96 -2.25
C GLY A 250 21.08 5.36 -2.83
N VAL A 251 20.19 5.93 -2.00
CA VAL A 251 18.87 6.42 -2.44
C VAL A 251 19.00 7.52 -3.49
N GLN A 252 19.92 8.47 -3.29
CA GLN A 252 20.20 9.53 -4.25
C GLN A 252 20.78 9.00 -5.57
N ALA A 253 21.64 7.97 -5.51
CA ALA A 253 22.16 7.32 -6.71
C ALA A 253 21.06 6.61 -7.50
N LEU A 254 20.13 5.91 -6.84
CA LEU A 254 18.95 5.34 -7.51
C LEU A 254 18.09 6.43 -8.14
N GLN A 255 17.82 7.53 -7.43
CA GLN A 255 17.05 8.66 -7.97
C GLN A 255 17.73 9.26 -9.22
N GLU A 256 19.05 9.45 -9.18
CA GLU A 256 19.83 9.93 -10.32
C GLU A 256 19.76 8.97 -11.51
N LEU A 257 19.87 7.66 -11.27
CA LEU A 257 19.69 6.65 -12.33
C LEU A 257 18.30 6.74 -12.95
N ILE A 258 17.27 6.76 -12.10
CA ILE A 258 15.86 6.79 -12.52
C ILE A 258 15.56 8.03 -13.37
N ASP A 259 16.11 9.18 -13.00
CA ASP A 259 15.75 10.47 -13.61
C ASP A 259 16.65 10.89 -14.77
N LYS A 260 17.92 10.48 -14.79
CA LYS A 260 18.92 11.12 -15.67
C LYS A 260 19.86 10.17 -16.40
N ALA A 261 19.97 8.90 -16.01
CA ALA A 261 21.05 8.06 -16.56
C ALA A 261 20.91 7.75 -18.05
N VAL A 262 19.70 7.80 -18.61
CA VAL A 262 19.44 7.46 -20.00
C VAL A 262 18.41 8.42 -20.56
N VAL A 263 18.64 8.91 -21.78
CA VAL A 263 17.64 9.63 -22.58
C VAL A 263 17.23 8.71 -23.72
N PRO A 264 15.96 8.25 -23.76
CA PRO A 264 15.48 7.39 -24.84
C PRO A 264 15.50 8.09 -26.21
N ASP A 265 15.54 7.31 -27.28
CA ASP A 265 15.60 7.83 -28.65
C ASP A 265 14.34 8.65 -29.00
N PRO A 266 14.48 9.72 -29.82
CA PRO A 266 13.33 10.50 -30.27
C PRO A 266 12.27 9.63 -30.96
N GLY A 267 11.03 9.70 -30.50
CA GLY A 267 9.90 8.92 -31.05
C GLY A 267 9.66 7.56 -30.40
N SER A 268 10.49 7.15 -29.44
CA SER A 268 10.24 5.99 -28.57
C SER A 268 9.42 6.37 -27.32
N PHE A 269 8.97 5.37 -26.56
CA PHE A 269 8.46 5.62 -25.20
C PHE A 269 9.60 6.16 -24.32
N ASP A 270 9.31 7.03 -23.34
CA ASP A 270 10.31 7.48 -22.36
C ASP A 270 10.63 6.36 -21.34
N VAL A 271 11.12 5.23 -21.84
CA VAL A 271 11.49 4.03 -21.07
C VAL A 271 12.99 3.81 -21.24
N PRO A 272 13.80 4.14 -20.23
CA PRO A 272 15.21 3.81 -20.21
C PRO A 272 15.50 2.33 -20.43
N PHE A 273 16.49 2.05 -21.29
CA PHE A 273 17.06 0.72 -21.55
C PHE A 273 18.57 0.85 -21.63
N ALA A 274 19.32 0.32 -20.66
CA ALA A 274 20.77 0.48 -20.61
C ALA A 274 21.50 -0.73 -20.04
N ARG A 275 22.74 -0.96 -20.52
CA ARG A 275 23.62 -2.01 -20.01
C ARG A 275 23.77 -1.87 -18.50
N ARG A 276 23.51 -2.96 -17.77
CA ARG A 276 23.62 -3.00 -16.31
C ARG A 276 24.98 -2.53 -15.82
N GLU A 277 26.04 -2.95 -16.51
CA GLU A 277 27.41 -2.58 -16.20
C GLU A 277 27.64 -1.06 -16.16
N LEU A 278 27.07 -0.32 -17.11
CA LEU A 278 27.17 1.14 -17.18
C LEU A 278 26.40 1.82 -16.04
N MET A 279 25.27 1.24 -15.63
CA MET A 279 24.50 1.73 -14.48
C MET A 279 25.28 1.48 -13.18
N THR A 280 25.92 0.32 -13.04
CA THR A 280 26.84 0.02 -11.95
C THR A 280 28.01 1.01 -11.92
N ASP A 281 28.67 1.27 -13.05
CA ASP A 281 29.76 2.24 -13.14
C ASP A 281 29.33 3.63 -12.70
N ARG A 282 28.15 4.07 -13.14
CA ARG A 282 27.61 5.37 -12.74
C ARG A 282 27.39 5.45 -11.23
N VAL A 283 26.88 4.40 -10.59
CA VAL A 283 26.71 4.38 -9.13
C VAL A 283 28.04 4.27 -8.39
N VAL A 284 29.04 3.57 -8.94
CA VAL A 284 30.42 3.57 -8.43
C VAL A 284 30.99 4.98 -8.46
N GLU A 285 30.84 5.71 -9.56
CA GLU A 285 31.28 7.11 -9.68
C GLU A 285 30.59 8.02 -8.65
N LEU A 286 29.27 7.88 -8.48
CA LEU A 286 28.47 8.71 -7.57
C LEU A 286 28.76 8.43 -6.09
N THR A 287 29.13 7.20 -5.74
CA THR A 287 29.28 6.78 -4.33
C THR A 287 30.73 6.58 -3.89
N GLY A 288 31.65 6.36 -4.85
CA GLY A 288 33.05 6.00 -4.60
C GLY A 288 33.25 4.60 -4.04
N ALA A 289 32.23 3.74 -4.08
CA ALA A 289 32.26 2.41 -3.47
C ALA A 289 32.77 1.32 -4.39
N GLY A 290 33.11 0.17 -3.82
CA GLY A 290 33.53 -1.01 -4.57
C GLY A 290 32.41 -1.56 -5.47
N ARG A 291 32.77 -1.95 -6.70
CA ARG A 291 31.82 -2.45 -7.71
C ARG A 291 30.92 -3.58 -7.19
N ALA A 292 31.48 -4.57 -6.49
CA ALA A 292 30.69 -5.69 -5.96
C ALA A 292 29.58 -5.24 -4.98
N SER A 293 29.87 -4.24 -4.13
CA SER A 293 28.88 -3.66 -3.22
C SER A 293 27.79 -2.91 -3.98
N VAL A 294 28.16 -2.16 -5.03
CA VAL A 294 27.22 -1.46 -5.89
C VAL A 294 26.34 -2.44 -6.68
N ASP A 295 26.91 -3.51 -7.23
CA ASP A 295 26.15 -4.53 -7.96
C ASP A 295 25.09 -5.20 -7.06
N ARG A 296 25.46 -5.52 -5.82
CA ARG A 296 24.54 -6.04 -4.81
C ARG A 296 23.47 -5.01 -4.43
N PHE A 297 23.84 -3.74 -4.31
CA PHE A 297 22.88 -2.68 -4.01
C PHE A 297 21.85 -2.51 -5.15
N ILE A 298 22.29 -2.46 -6.40
CA ILE A 298 21.42 -2.38 -7.58
C ILE A 298 20.55 -3.64 -7.68
N ALA A 299 21.07 -4.82 -7.34
CA ALA A 299 20.28 -6.06 -7.32
C ALA A 299 19.07 -5.96 -6.37
N GLY A 300 19.24 -5.32 -5.21
CA GLY A 300 18.12 -5.07 -4.28
C GLY A 300 17.04 -4.12 -4.78
N PHE A 301 17.23 -3.47 -5.93
CA PHE A 301 16.22 -2.67 -6.61
C PHE A 301 15.82 -3.21 -8.00
N SER A 302 16.37 -4.37 -8.39
CA SER A 302 16.14 -4.99 -9.69
C SER A 302 15.34 -6.29 -9.58
N LEU A 303 14.69 -6.69 -10.67
CA LEU A 303 14.04 -7.98 -10.85
C LEU A 303 14.75 -8.74 -11.96
N THR A 304 15.27 -9.93 -11.62
CA THR A 304 15.82 -10.87 -12.59
C THR A 304 14.82 -11.99 -12.88
N LYS A 305 15.04 -12.71 -13.98
CA LYS A 305 14.28 -13.92 -14.31
C LYS A 305 14.19 -14.89 -13.12
N GLY A 306 15.33 -15.23 -12.52
CA GLY A 306 15.40 -16.20 -11.42
C GLY A 306 14.62 -15.76 -10.17
N GLN A 307 14.59 -14.46 -9.88
CA GLN A 307 13.81 -13.92 -8.76
C GLN A 307 12.29 -13.96 -8.99
N LEU A 308 11.87 -13.96 -10.25
CA LEU A 308 10.46 -13.99 -10.65
C LEU A 308 9.92 -15.42 -10.81
N GLU A 309 10.77 -16.45 -10.71
CA GLU A 309 10.34 -17.84 -10.71
C GLU A 309 9.40 -18.10 -9.51
N GLY A 310 8.15 -18.51 -9.80
CA GLY A 310 7.12 -18.70 -8.77
C GLY A 310 6.41 -17.42 -8.32
N ARG A 311 6.58 -16.30 -9.03
CA ARG A 311 5.77 -15.08 -8.86
C ARG A 311 4.29 -15.38 -9.14
N LEU A 312 3.42 -15.01 -8.20
CA LEU A 312 1.96 -15.22 -8.26
C LEU A 312 1.23 -13.92 -7.96
N ILE A 313 0.47 -13.38 -8.92
CA ILE A 313 -0.17 -12.06 -8.79
C ILE A 313 -0.97 -11.90 -7.49
N PHE A 314 -1.66 -12.97 -7.06
CA PHE A 314 -2.48 -13.05 -5.85
C PHE A 314 -1.69 -13.20 -4.53
N LYS A 315 -0.35 -13.20 -4.56
CA LYS A 315 0.50 -13.13 -3.37
C LYS A 315 1.20 -11.76 -3.29
N PRO A 316 0.49 -10.69 -2.90
CA PRO A 316 1.03 -9.32 -2.95
C PRO A 316 2.19 -9.08 -1.99
N LYS A 317 2.43 -9.96 -1.01
CA LYS A 317 3.55 -9.83 -0.07
C LYS A 317 4.86 -10.45 -0.56
N GLN A 318 4.88 -11.12 -1.72
CA GLN A 318 6.13 -11.63 -2.31
C GLN A 318 7.16 -10.52 -2.43
N GLU A 319 8.41 -10.81 -2.06
CA GLU A 319 9.49 -9.82 -2.01
C GLU A 319 9.84 -9.31 -3.41
N TYR A 320 10.10 -10.25 -4.33
CA TYR A 320 10.46 -9.96 -5.71
C TYR A 320 9.22 -9.66 -6.55
N ARG A 321 8.84 -8.39 -6.58
CA ARG A 321 7.74 -7.89 -7.40
C ARG A 321 7.94 -6.42 -7.76
N ALA A 322 7.29 -5.98 -8.85
CA ALA A 322 7.26 -4.61 -9.38
C ALA A 322 6.42 -3.64 -8.51
N LEU A 323 6.49 -3.82 -7.20
CA LEU A 323 6.04 -2.89 -6.17
C LEU A 323 7.25 -2.34 -5.38
N ARG A 324 8.30 -3.15 -5.22
CA ARG A 324 9.48 -2.85 -4.38
C ARG A 324 10.79 -2.84 -5.16
N ARG A 325 10.76 -3.23 -6.43
CA ARG A 325 11.90 -3.33 -7.33
C ARG A 325 11.53 -2.55 -8.58
N GLY A 326 12.22 -1.44 -8.83
CA GLY A 326 11.89 -0.52 -9.91
C GLY A 326 12.50 -0.87 -11.25
N PHE A 327 13.54 -1.72 -11.27
CA PHE A 327 14.23 -2.12 -12.50
C PHE A 327 13.91 -3.57 -12.87
N PHE A 328 13.79 -3.83 -14.16
CA PHE A 328 13.74 -5.18 -14.71
C PHE A 328 15.05 -5.46 -15.44
N GLU A 329 15.64 -6.63 -15.21
CA GLU A 329 16.81 -7.09 -15.95
C GLU A 329 16.39 -7.93 -17.15
N MET A 330 16.84 -7.54 -18.34
CA MET A 330 16.53 -8.20 -19.61
C MET A 330 17.82 -8.71 -20.28
N PRO A 331 17.77 -9.87 -20.96
CA PRO A 331 18.89 -10.33 -21.76
C PRO A 331 19.11 -9.44 -22.99
N HIS A 332 20.36 -9.28 -23.42
CA HIS A 332 20.75 -8.61 -24.65
C HIS A 332 22.10 -9.16 -25.13
N GLU A 333 22.39 -9.04 -26.43
CA GLU A 333 23.62 -9.58 -27.05
C GLU A 333 24.90 -9.04 -26.41
N THR A 334 24.88 -7.78 -25.97
CA THR A 334 26.01 -7.12 -25.31
C THR A 334 26.03 -7.27 -23.78
N GLY A 335 25.24 -8.22 -23.24
CA GLY A 335 25.09 -8.47 -21.81
C GLY A 335 23.81 -7.91 -21.18
N PRO A 336 23.55 -8.16 -19.89
CA PRO A 336 22.30 -7.78 -19.23
C PRO A 336 22.01 -6.27 -19.28
N HIS A 337 20.76 -5.92 -19.52
CA HIS A 337 20.27 -4.54 -19.50
C HIS A 337 19.24 -4.34 -18.41
N LEU A 338 19.23 -3.15 -17.83
CA LEU A 338 18.15 -2.69 -16.97
C LEU A 338 17.16 -1.89 -17.82
N VAL A 339 15.87 -2.15 -17.60
CA VAL A 339 14.75 -1.43 -18.21
C VAL A 339 13.76 -1.01 -17.14
N TRP A 340 13.23 0.21 -17.24
CA TRP A 340 12.28 0.73 -16.23
C TRP A 340 11.40 1.84 -16.77
N SER A 341 10.20 1.96 -16.20
CA SER A 341 9.40 3.20 -16.29
C SER A 341 9.88 4.16 -15.21
N ARG A 342 10.03 5.44 -15.54
CA ARG A 342 10.50 6.43 -14.56
C ARG A 342 9.51 6.61 -13.42
N CYS A 343 8.22 6.68 -13.72
CA CYS A 343 7.21 6.82 -12.67
C CYS A 343 7.16 5.56 -11.80
N MET A 344 7.15 4.38 -12.41
CA MET A 344 7.13 3.12 -11.66
C MET A 344 8.33 3.00 -10.74
N ALA A 345 9.53 3.31 -11.23
CA ALA A 345 10.74 3.24 -10.42
C ALA A 345 10.73 4.28 -9.28
N ARG A 346 10.25 5.51 -9.51
CA ARG A 346 10.05 6.50 -8.43
C ARG A 346 9.06 6.00 -7.38
N GLU A 347 7.94 5.43 -7.78
CA GLU A 347 6.98 4.82 -6.85
C GLU A 347 7.62 3.68 -6.06
N CYS A 348 8.38 2.79 -6.70
CA CYS A 348 9.10 1.72 -6.03
C CYS A 348 10.15 2.25 -5.04
N LEU A 349 10.84 3.35 -5.36
CA LEU A 349 11.79 3.99 -4.46
C LEU A 349 11.07 4.60 -3.24
N LEU A 350 9.91 5.22 -3.43
CA LEU A 350 9.07 5.69 -2.34
C LEU A 350 8.56 4.53 -1.47
N GLU A 351 8.09 3.44 -2.07
CA GLU A 351 7.67 2.24 -1.33
C GLU A 351 8.82 1.60 -0.55
N LEU A 352 10.03 1.61 -1.11
CA LEU A 352 11.24 1.18 -0.43
C LEU A 352 11.55 2.06 0.79
N MET A 353 11.52 3.39 0.64
CA MET A 353 11.72 4.34 1.75
C MET A 353 10.62 4.24 2.82
N LYS A 354 9.36 3.99 2.44
CA LYS A 354 8.30 3.68 3.42
C LYS A 354 8.64 2.37 4.14
N GLY A 355 9.06 1.36 3.39
CA GLY A 355 9.37 0.03 3.88
C GLY A 355 10.47 0.02 4.94
N THR A 356 11.54 0.80 4.78
CA THR A 356 12.68 0.82 5.72
C THR A 356 12.24 1.21 7.14
N LEU A 357 11.29 2.15 7.28
CA LEU A 357 10.71 2.53 8.57
C LEU A 357 10.03 1.34 9.29
N PHE A 358 9.57 0.35 8.53
CA PHE A 358 8.92 -0.86 9.03
C PHE A 358 9.81 -2.11 8.89
N GLN A 359 11.14 -1.92 8.89
CA GLN A 359 12.15 -2.98 8.73
C GLN A 359 12.02 -3.80 7.42
N ARG A 360 11.30 -3.28 6.43
CA ARG A 360 11.14 -3.90 5.11
C ARG A 360 12.19 -3.34 4.17
N CYS A 361 13.27 -4.11 4.03
CA CYS A 361 14.42 -3.82 3.17
C CYS A 361 14.64 -5.00 2.22
N PRO A 362 15.16 -4.79 0.98
CA PRO A 362 15.59 -5.85 0.08
C PRO A 362 16.48 -6.87 0.80
N SER A 363 16.29 -8.16 0.55
CA SER A 363 17.13 -9.22 1.10
C SER A 363 18.60 -9.03 0.72
N GLU A 364 18.87 -8.49 -0.47
CA GLU A 364 20.19 -8.09 -0.91
C GLU A 364 20.81 -7.00 -0.02
N TRP A 365 20.00 -6.19 0.66
CA TRP A 365 20.46 -5.11 1.54
C TRP A 365 20.56 -5.51 3.01
N LYS A 366 20.04 -6.70 3.35
CA LYS A 366 20.06 -7.16 4.73
C LYS A 366 21.46 -7.59 5.13
N ALA A 367 21.85 -7.09 6.29
CA ALA A 367 23.04 -7.47 7.02
C ALA A 367 22.79 -7.25 8.52
N PRO A 368 23.52 -7.89 9.45
CA PRO A 368 23.29 -7.73 10.88
C PRO A 368 23.29 -6.26 11.34
N GLY A 369 24.24 -5.45 10.85
CA GLY A 369 24.32 -4.03 11.15
C GLY A 369 23.12 -3.23 10.61
N VAL A 370 22.74 -3.49 9.35
CA VAL A 370 21.58 -2.85 8.71
C VAL A 370 20.29 -3.22 9.42
N ASN A 371 20.07 -4.49 9.78
CA ASN A 371 18.87 -4.94 10.48
C ASN A 371 18.74 -4.28 11.87
N LYS A 372 19.84 -4.14 12.60
CA LYS A 372 19.86 -3.42 13.88
C LYS A 372 19.51 -1.94 13.72
N ALA A 373 20.03 -1.30 12.68
CA ALA A 373 19.73 0.09 12.36
C ALA A 373 18.25 0.28 11.96
N LEU A 374 17.70 -0.62 11.14
CA LEU A 374 16.27 -0.63 10.78
C LEU A 374 15.36 -0.80 12.00
N ALA A 375 15.71 -1.68 12.95
CA ALA A 375 14.95 -1.83 14.19
C ALA A 375 15.00 -0.56 15.05
N THR A 376 16.15 0.13 15.08
CA THR A 376 16.31 1.42 15.77
C THR A 376 15.45 2.50 15.12
N LEU A 377 15.45 2.58 13.78
CA LEU A 377 14.61 3.50 13.00
C LEU A 377 13.12 3.26 13.26
N GLN A 378 12.66 2.01 13.26
CA GLN A 378 11.24 1.70 13.55
C GLN A 378 10.84 2.17 14.95
N ASN A 379 11.65 1.87 15.98
CA ASN A 379 11.36 2.30 17.35
C ASN A 379 11.31 3.83 17.45
N LYS A 380 12.24 4.52 16.80
CA LYS A 380 12.24 5.98 16.71
C LYS A 380 11.01 6.53 15.98
N GLY A 381 10.51 5.82 14.97
CA GLY A 381 9.26 6.17 14.29
C GLY A 381 8.03 6.06 15.18
N GLY A 382 7.95 5.01 16.01
CA GLY A 382 6.91 4.89 17.04
C GLY A 382 6.94 6.08 18.01
N ASN A 383 8.10 6.35 18.59
CA ASN A 383 8.29 7.47 19.54
C ASN A 383 7.98 8.84 18.90
N TRP A 384 8.33 9.02 17.62
CA TRP A 384 7.98 10.24 16.89
C TRP A 384 6.47 10.41 16.78
N PHE A 385 5.73 9.34 16.46
CA PHE A 385 4.28 9.41 16.35
C PHE A 385 3.61 9.68 17.70
N GLU A 386 4.06 9.03 18.77
CA GLU A 386 3.63 9.32 20.16
C GLU A 386 3.84 10.81 20.50
N ALA A 387 4.98 11.39 20.10
CA ALA A 387 5.27 12.81 20.32
C ALA A 387 4.36 13.74 19.49
N GLU A 388 3.97 13.36 18.26
CA GLU A 388 2.98 14.10 17.48
C GLU A 388 1.61 14.06 18.14
N VAL A 389 1.19 12.92 18.70
CA VAL A 389 -0.06 12.81 19.47
C VAL A 389 -0.01 13.76 20.67
N ASP A 390 1.06 13.71 21.48
CA ASP A 390 1.23 14.59 22.64
C ASP A 390 1.17 16.08 22.25
N ARG A 391 1.92 16.47 21.21
CA ARG A 391 1.94 17.85 20.72
C ARG A 391 0.55 18.33 20.32
N ASN A 392 -0.20 17.51 19.58
CA ASN A 392 -1.54 17.88 19.12
C ASN A 392 -2.54 17.94 20.29
N MET A 393 -2.48 17.02 21.24
CA MET A 393 -3.32 17.05 22.44
C MET A 393 -3.01 18.26 23.32
N ALA A 394 -1.74 18.65 23.45
CA ALA A 394 -1.35 19.86 24.17
C ALA A 394 -1.94 21.14 23.54
N VAL A 395 -2.08 21.21 22.21
CA VAL A 395 -2.76 22.32 21.51
C VAL A 395 -4.24 22.41 21.90
N LEU A 396 -4.88 21.28 22.23
CA LEU A 396 -6.26 21.24 22.76
C LEU A 396 -6.35 21.63 24.25
N GLY A 397 -5.22 21.99 24.88
CA GLY A 397 -5.16 22.33 26.30
C GLY A 397 -5.07 21.12 27.23
N ALA A 398 -4.72 19.94 26.70
CA ALA A 398 -4.55 18.75 27.51
C ALA A 398 -3.32 18.85 28.44
N GLN A 399 -3.49 18.37 29.66
CA GLN A 399 -2.40 18.09 30.60
C GLN A 399 -2.05 16.61 30.48
N GLY A 400 -1.10 16.28 29.61
CA GLY A 400 -0.88 14.90 29.18
C GLY A 400 0.57 14.50 29.06
N LYS A 401 0.80 13.18 29.10
CA LYS A 401 2.13 12.59 28.99
C LYS A 401 2.08 11.32 28.15
N ALA A 402 2.99 11.23 27.18
CA ALA A 402 3.25 10.04 26.39
C ALA A 402 4.22 9.05 27.07
N SER A 403 4.20 7.80 26.60
CA SER A 403 5.15 6.72 26.92
C SER A 403 5.28 6.44 28.43
N LEU A 404 4.15 6.24 29.11
CA LEU A 404 4.10 6.00 30.55
C LEU A 404 4.42 4.54 30.87
N LYS A 405 5.71 4.29 31.13
CA LYS A 405 6.23 2.95 31.42
C LYS A 405 6.43 2.69 32.91
N GLY A 406 5.72 1.69 33.43
CA GLY A 406 5.89 1.17 34.79
C GLY A 406 5.39 2.09 35.92
N GLY A 407 4.88 3.28 35.62
CA GLY A 407 4.20 4.14 36.59
C GLY A 407 3.80 5.50 36.05
N ILE A 408 2.93 6.20 36.78
CA ILE A 408 2.42 7.54 36.48
C ILE A 408 2.69 8.43 37.70
N GLY A 409 3.26 9.61 37.50
CA GLY A 409 3.57 10.55 38.57
C GLY A 409 4.98 10.44 39.14
N VAL A 410 5.27 11.28 40.13
CA VAL A 410 6.58 11.42 40.77
C VAL A 410 6.48 11.27 42.29
N GLY A 411 7.58 10.84 42.92
CA GLY A 411 7.69 10.75 44.38
C GLY A 411 6.61 9.88 45.02
N ALA A 412 6.00 10.37 46.10
CA ALA A 412 4.96 9.67 46.86
C ALA A 412 3.62 9.53 46.10
N ASP A 413 3.42 10.31 45.02
CA ASP A 413 2.21 10.28 44.21
C ASP A 413 2.33 9.34 43.01
N ARG A 414 3.47 8.65 42.87
CA ARG A 414 3.71 7.71 41.80
C ARG A 414 2.84 6.46 41.96
N VAL A 415 1.92 6.22 41.03
CA VAL A 415 1.17 4.96 40.90
C VAL A 415 1.93 4.00 40.00
N ALA A 416 2.11 2.75 40.41
CA ALA A 416 2.74 1.72 39.59
C ALA A 416 1.75 1.19 38.54
N ILE A 417 2.21 1.05 37.29
CA ILE A 417 1.43 0.37 36.25
C ILE A 417 1.78 -1.12 36.27
N PRO A 418 0.81 -2.03 36.45
CA PRO A 418 1.06 -3.46 36.45
C PRO A 418 1.62 -3.98 35.12
N ALA A 419 2.41 -5.05 35.18
CA ALA A 419 3.08 -5.62 33.99
C ALA A 419 2.10 -6.17 32.94
N ASP A 420 0.94 -6.65 33.37
CA ASP A 420 -0.13 -7.17 32.51
C ASP A 420 -0.94 -6.07 31.80
N ILE A 421 -0.95 -4.86 32.37
CA ILE A 421 -1.48 -3.65 31.72
C ILE A 421 -0.49 -3.14 30.66
N GLY A 422 0.81 -3.16 31.01
CA GLY A 422 1.87 -2.70 30.12
C GLY A 422 2.00 -1.18 30.08
N GLU A 423 2.78 -0.67 29.14
CA GLU A 423 2.97 0.76 28.93
C GLU A 423 1.66 1.45 28.50
N ILE A 424 1.41 2.67 28.97
CA ILE A 424 0.31 3.50 28.47
C ILE A 424 0.89 4.51 27.49
N ASP A 425 0.51 4.38 26.21
CA ASP A 425 1.07 5.17 25.11
C ASP A 425 0.81 6.67 25.33
N TYR A 426 -0.42 7.04 25.70
CA TYR A 426 -0.76 8.40 26.10
C TYR A 426 -1.86 8.47 27.17
N LEU A 427 -1.67 9.32 28.18
CA LEU A 427 -2.68 9.69 29.17
C LEU A 427 -2.74 11.19 29.34
N SER A 428 -3.93 11.79 29.27
CA SER A 428 -4.09 13.24 29.49
C SER A 428 -5.39 13.63 30.14
N PHE A 429 -5.41 14.81 30.76
CA PHE A 429 -6.60 15.45 31.28
C PHE A 429 -6.93 16.71 30.49
N LEU A 430 -8.14 16.80 29.96
CA LEU A 430 -8.72 17.98 29.31
C LEU A 430 -9.57 18.74 30.35
N PRO A 431 -9.06 19.83 30.97
CA PRO A 431 -9.72 20.45 32.11
C PRO A 431 -11.06 21.11 31.76
N ALA A 432 -11.14 21.72 30.57
CA ALA A 432 -12.36 22.39 30.09
C ALA A 432 -13.56 21.43 29.99
N GLU A 433 -13.31 20.13 29.87
CA GLU A 433 -14.31 19.09 29.69
C GLU A 433 -14.45 18.15 30.89
N GLY A 434 -13.59 18.33 31.91
CA GLY A 434 -13.44 17.38 33.00
C GLY A 434 -13.17 15.95 32.50
N LEU A 435 -12.38 15.79 31.44
CA LEU A 435 -12.22 14.51 30.74
C LEU A 435 -10.80 13.98 30.86
N LEU A 436 -10.64 12.76 31.39
CA LEU A 436 -9.40 12.00 31.29
C LEU A 436 -9.42 11.17 30.01
N THR A 437 -8.41 11.30 29.16
CA THR A 437 -8.29 10.55 27.90
C THR A 437 -7.12 9.60 27.98
N LEU A 438 -7.32 8.38 27.48
CA LEU A 438 -6.28 7.39 27.24
C LEU A 438 -6.24 7.10 25.74
N LEU A 439 -5.11 7.38 25.10
CA LEU A 439 -4.93 7.12 23.68
C LEU A 439 -3.94 5.98 23.54
N GLU A 440 -4.35 4.94 22.82
CA GLU A 440 -3.47 3.89 22.34
C GLU A 440 -3.08 4.26 20.90
N ASP A 441 -1.83 4.63 20.69
CA ASP A 441 -1.39 5.13 19.39
C ASP A 441 -0.58 4.10 18.61
N LYS A 442 -0.81 4.05 17.29
CA LYS A 442 -0.19 3.04 16.40
C LYS A 442 0.22 3.66 15.07
N MET A 443 1.54 3.67 14.84
CA MET A 443 2.13 3.96 13.54
C MET A 443 1.94 2.75 12.61
N VAL A 444 0.81 2.72 11.90
CA VAL A 444 0.50 1.67 10.91
C VAL A 444 0.87 2.12 9.50
N ASP A 445 1.24 1.16 8.67
CA ASP A 445 1.40 1.38 7.23
C ASP A 445 0.02 1.41 6.56
N GLY A 446 -0.22 2.38 5.68
CA GLY A 446 -1.48 2.48 4.96
C GLY A 446 -1.60 1.35 3.94
N GLY A 447 -2.35 0.30 4.25
CA GLY A 447 -2.73 -0.73 3.30
C GLY A 447 -3.77 -0.23 2.28
N PHE A 448 -3.70 -0.70 1.04
CA PHE A 448 -4.68 -0.37 -0.02
C PHE A 448 -5.30 -1.60 -0.68
N GLU A 449 -4.88 -2.80 -0.25
CA GLU A 449 -5.34 -4.08 -0.80
C GLU A 449 -5.89 -4.96 0.31
N PRO A 450 -6.88 -5.82 0.01
CA PRO A 450 -7.51 -6.71 0.99
C PRO A 450 -6.54 -7.52 1.85
N THR A 451 -5.47 -8.04 1.25
CA THR A 451 -4.45 -8.80 1.99
C THR A 451 -3.75 -7.97 3.09
N TYR A 452 -3.61 -6.65 2.94
CA TYR A 452 -3.06 -5.77 3.99
C TYR A 452 -4.11 -5.47 5.08
N PHE A 453 -5.37 -5.32 4.71
CA PHE A 453 -6.44 -5.13 5.70
C PHE A 453 -6.61 -6.34 6.61
N ARG A 454 -6.34 -7.54 6.12
CA ARG A 454 -6.32 -8.74 6.97
C ARG A 454 -5.24 -8.65 8.06
N ASP A 455 -4.10 -8.06 7.77
CA ASP A 455 -3.05 -7.84 8.79
C ASP A 455 -3.51 -6.81 9.82
N ASP A 456 -4.11 -5.71 9.36
CA ASP A 456 -4.73 -4.73 10.25
C ASP A 456 -5.77 -5.40 11.17
N LEU A 457 -6.69 -6.19 10.61
CA LEU A 457 -7.69 -6.91 11.41
C LEU A 457 -7.04 -7.85 12.43
N SER A 458 -5.97 -8.55 12.05
CA SER A 458 -5.22 -9.40 12.97
C SER A 458 -4.58 -8.59 14.11
N SER A 459 -3.91 -7.48 13.81
CA SER A 459 -3.24 -6.66 14.82
C SER A 459 -4.21 -5.91 15.74
N PHE A 460 -5.36 -5.47 15.22
CA PHE A 460 -6.29 -4.62 15.95
C PHE A 460 -7.45 -5.36 16.62
N VAL A 461 -7.90 -6.49 16.05
CA VAL A 461 -9.19 -7.11 16.41
C VAL A 461 -9.09 -8.60 16.72
N THR A 462 -8.51 -9.42 15.83
CA THR A 462 -8.69 -10.89 15.91
C THR A 462 -7.45 -11.68 16.32
N GLY A 463 -6.26 -11.08 16.24
CA GLY A 463 -4.99 -11.76 16.49
C GLY A 463 -4.64 -11.92 17.97
N LYS A 464 -3.38 -12.28 18.23
CA LYS A 464 -2.88 -12.46 19.60
C LYS A 464 -2.61 -11.11 20.24
N LYS A 465 -3.32 -10.80 21.34
CA LYS A 465 -3.26 -9.51 22.06
C LYS A 465 -3.62 -8.33 21.14
N PRO A 466 -4.85 -8.29 20.60
CA PRO A 466 -5.23 -7.23 19.67
C PRO A 466 -5.22 -5.85 20.36
N TYR A 467 -4.92 -4.79 19.61
CA TYR A 467 -4.82 -3.44 20.18
C TYR A 467 -6.12 -2.96 20.84
N ALA A 468 -7.29 -3.33 20.31
CA ALA A 468 -8.56 -3.00 20.94
C ALA A 468 -8.69 -3.58 22.36
N ASP A 469 -8.31 -4.84 22.56
CA ASP A 469 -8.33 -5.47 23.89
C ASP A 469 -7.28 -4.86 24.82
N GLN A 470 -6.13 -4.45 24.29
CA GLN A 470 -5.11 -3.74 25.08
C GLN A 470 -5.66 -2.41 25.60
N LEU A 471 -6.25 -1.60 24.72
CA LEU A 471 -6.89 -0.35 25.09
C LEU A 471 -7.97 -0.57 26.15
N LYS A 472 -8.85 -1.56 25.95
CA LYS A 472 -9.91 -1.90 26.90
C LYS A 472 -9.37 -2.17 28.31
N ARG A 473 -8.35 -3.04 28.42
CA ARG A 473 -7.71 -3.35 29.70
C ARG A 473 -7.08 -2.11 30.35
N LYS A 474 -6.39 -1.27 29.57
CA LYS A 474 -5.77 -0.02 30.06
C LYS A 474 -6.83 0.96 30.58
N VAL A 475 -7.93 1.16 29.86
CA VAL A 475 -9.05 2.02 30.26
C VAL A 475 -9.73 1.50 31.53
N GLU A 476 -10.02 0.20 31.61
CA GLU A 476 -10.61 -0.42 32.80
C GLU A 476 -9.71 -0.27 34.03
N TRP A 477 -8.39 -0.47 33.87
CA TRP A 477 -7.43 -0.26 34.95
C TRP A 477 -7.41 1.20 35.42
N VAL A 478 -7.38 2.17 34.50
CA VAL A 478 -7.43 3.60 34.85
C VAL A 478 -8.70 3.93 35.63
N ARG A 479 -9.87 3.43 35.19
CA ARG A 479 -11.15 3.65 35.89
C ARG A 479 -11.14 3.08 37.30
N ASN A 480 -10.60 1.87 37.48
CA ASN A 480 -10.53 1.22 38.78
C ASN A 480 -9.51 1.88 39.73
N ASN A 481 -8.57 2.67 39.20
CA ASN A 481 -7.51 3.33 39.96
C ASN A 481 -7.57 4.87 39.85
N LEU A 482 -8.75 5.41 39.53
CA LEU A 482 -8.91 6.81 39.08
C LEU A 482 -8.30 7.83 40.03
N ALA A 483 -8.51 7.68 41.34
CA ALA A 483 -7.98 8.61 42.34
C ALA A 483 -6.43 8.63 42.35
N ALA A 484 -5.81 7.45 42.33
CA ALA A 484 -4.36 7.31 42.30
C ALA A 484 -3.77 7.80 40.97
N VAL A 485 -4.40 7.46 39.85
CA VAL A 485 -4.01 7.93 38.52
C VAL A 485 -4.12 9.45 38.39
N SER A 486 -5.21 10.04 38.89
CA SER A 486 -5.43 11.49 38.86
C SER A 486 -4.40 12.23 39.71
N LYS A 487 -4.09 11.71 40.90
CA LYS A 487 -3.03 12.25 41.76
C LYS A 487 -1.66 12.15 41.09
N GLY A 488 -1.34 10.98 40.55
CA GLY A 488 -0.09 10.74 39.82
C GLY A 488 0.06 11.66 38.61
N LEU A 489 -0.98 11.80 37.78
CA LEU A 489 -0.97 12.69 36.62
C LEU A 489 -0.84 14.17 37.04
N SER A 490 -1.55 14.61 38.09
CA SER A 490 -1.43 15.98 38.62
C SER A 490 0.00 16.29 39.07
N SER A 491 0.68 15.32 39.69
CA SER A 491 2.06 15.51 40.16
C SER A 491 3.07 15.75 39.02
N LEU A 492 2.74 15.38 37.78
CA LEU A 492 3.58 15.66 36.60
C LEU A 492 3.48 17.12 36.13
N PHE A 493 2.43 17.85 36.53
CA PHE A 493 2.15 19.20 36.05
C PHE A 493 1.94 20.21 37.20
N PRO A 494 2.99 20.49 37.99
CA PRO A 494 2.90 21.44 39.09
C PRO A 494 2.47 22.83 38.58
N GLY A 495 1.52 23.45 39.29
CA GLY A 495 0.96 24.76 38.93
C GLY A 495 -0.17 24.72 37.89
N LYS A 496 -0.56 23.54 37.40
CA LYS A 496 -1.77 23.37 36.59
C LYS A 496 -2.97 22.95 37.46
N PRO A 497 -4.22 23.14 36.98
CA PRO A 497 -5.40 22.64 37.67
C PRO A 497 -5.29 21.16 37.99
N LEU A 498 -5.68 20.77 39.21
CA LEU A 498 -5.71 19.37 39.63
C LEU A 498 -6.54 18.54 38.66
N VAL A 499 -6.04 17.35 38.35
CA VAL A 499 -6.76 16.36 37.55
C VAL A 499 -7.91 15.84 38.40
N ASN A 500 -9.13 16.24 38.04
CA ASN A 500 -10.36 15.80 38.68
C ASN A 500 -11.40 15.46 37.61
N PRO A 501 -11.29 14.28 36.97
CA PRO A 501 -12.11 13.91 35.84
C PRO A 501 -13.52 13.51 36.29
N THR A 502 -14.52 13.96 35.52
CA THR A 502 -15.92 13.50 35.61
C THR A 502 -16.22 12.42 34.58
N ARG A 503 -15.33 12.26 33.59
CA ARG A 503 -15.43 11.27 32.52
C ARG A 503 -14.04 10.71 32.18
N VAL A 504 -14.04 9.48 31.68
CA VAL A 504 -12.87 8.81 31.09
C VAL A 504 -13.21 8.39 29.66
N ALA A 505 -12.35 8.73 28.70
CA ALA A 505 -12.44 8.30 27.30
C ALA A 505 -11.23 7.48 26.89
N GLY A 506 -11.44 6.43 26.09
CA GLY A 506 -10.39 5.70 25.38
C GLY A 506 -10.47 5.95 23.88
N ALA A 507 -9.34 5.94 23.17
CA ALA A 507 -9.32 5.93 21.70
C ALA A 507 -8.09 5.19 21.14
N LEU A 508 -8.25 4.55 19.99
CA LEU A 508 -7.15 4.08 19.15
C LEU A 508 -6.81 5.17 18.14
N VAL A 509 -5.60 5.73 18.21
CA VAL A 509 -5.14 6.80 17.34
C VAL A 509 -4.09 6.28 16.37
N THR A 510 -4.33 6.38 15.07
CA THR A 510 -3.40 5.85 14.06
C THR A 510 -2.73 6.94 13.25
N LEU A 511 -1.60 6.62 12.59
CA LEU A 511 -1.00 7.57 11.64
C LEU A 511 -1.85 7.71 10.36
N HIS A 512 -2.56 6.64 9.99
CA HIS A 512 -3.40 6.53 8.81
C HIS A 512 -4.73 5.86 9.12
N PRO A 513 -5.80 6.14 8.36
CA PRO A 513 -7.02 5.35 8.42
C PRO A 513 -6.71 3.86 8.26
N THR A 514 -7.25 3.03 9.16
CA THR A 514 -7.11 1.57 9.11
C THR A 514 -8.47 0.92 8.84
N TYR A 515 -8.46 -0.17 8.09
CA TYR A 515 -9.66 -0.97 7.85
C TYR A 515 -10.25 -1.55 9.14
N ALA A 516 -9.40 -1.80 10.14
CA ALA A 516 -9.84 -2.32 11.44
C ALA A 516 -10.85 -1.41 12.15
N SER A 517 -10.87 -0.10 11.84
CA SER A 517 -11.79 0.85 12.45
C SER A 517 -13.28 0.49 12.27
N TYR A 518 -13.63 -0.26 11.22
CA TYR A 518 -15.01 -0.71 11.01
C TYR A 518 -15.42 -1.90 11.87
N PHE A 519 -14.47 -2.55 12.55
CA PHE A 519 -14.69 -3.76 13.35
C PHE A 519 -14.47 -3.49 14.84
N ILE A 520 -14.20 -2.24 15.22
CA ILE A 520 -14.04 -1.82 16.61
C ILE A 520 -15.25 -0.95 16.96
N SER A 521 -16.16 -1.48 17.76
CA SER A 521 -17.37 -0.78 18.22
C SER A 521 -17.20 -0.04 19.54
N ASP A 522 -16.26 -0.51 20.38
CA ASP A 522 -16.19 -0.11 21.78
C ASP A 522 -15.46 1.22 21.98
N TYR A 523 -14.57 1.57 21.05
CA TYR A 523 -13.72 2.76 21.09
C TYR A 523 -13.57 3.35 19.68
N PRO A 524 -13.40 4.69 19.56
CA PRO A 524 -13.07 5.28 18.27
C PRO A 524 -11.69 4.80 17.82
N CYS A 525 -11.57 4.44 16.55
CA CYS A 525 -10.32 4.08 15.89
C CYS A 525 -10.15 4.98 14.66
N VAL A 526 -9.33 6.02 14.82
CA VAL A 526 -9.23 7.15 13.88
C VAL A 526 -7.79 7.57 13.71
N PRO A 527 -7.40 8.08 12.52
CA PRO A 527 -6.12 8.74 12.39
C PRO A 527 -6.06 10.02 13.23
N LEU A 528 -4.86 10.43 13.63
CA LEU A 528 -4.64 11.68 14.36
C LEU A 528 -5.26 12.89 13.65
N THR A 529 -5.17 12.95 12.32
CA THR A 529 -5.77 14.04 11.51
C THR A 529 -7.28 14.13 11.71
N GLU A 530 -8.01 13.02 11.62
CA GLU A 530 -9.46 12.97 11.83
C GLU A 530 -9.83 13.36 13.26
N LEU A 531 -9.12 12.86 14.28
CA LEU A 531 -9.33 13.26 15.67
C LEU A 531 -9.24 14.79 15.85
N MET A 532 -8.20 15.40 15.28
CA MET A 532 -7.97 16.83 15.43
C MET A 532 -8.99 17.70 14.68
N ASP A 533 -9.39 17.28 13.48
CA ASP A 533 -10.43 17.98 12.73
C ASP A 533 -11.80 17.88 13.41
N ASP A 534 -12.16 16.69 13.87
CA ASP A 534 -13.45 16.44 14.50
C ASP A 534 -13.55 17.18 15.85
N TYR A 535 -12.46 17.22 16.62
CA TYR A 535 -12.39 18.04 17.84
C TYR A 535 -12.53 19.54 17.50
N LYS A 536 -11.80 20.04 16.50
CA LYS A 536 -11.90 21.43 16.07
C LYS A 536 -13.31 21.81 15.61
N ALA A 537 -14.00 20.91 14.94
CA ALA A 537 -15.37 21.13 14.47
C ALA A 537 -16.38 21.16 15.62
N LYS A 538 -16.22 20.31 16.64
CA LYS A 538 -17.15 20.21 17.78
C LYS A 538 -16.82 21.13 18.96
N GLY A 539 -15.55 21.52 19.11
CA GLY A 539 -15.03 22.30 20.24
C GLY A 539 -14.89 21.52 21.55
N VAL A 540 -15.17 20.23 21.53
CA VAL A 540 -15.11 19.28 22.66
C VAL A 540 -14.77 17.89 22.12
N TRP A 541 -14.51 16.92 23.00
CA TRP A 541 -14.24 15.53 22.62
C TRP A 541 -15.30 15.00 21.65
N PRO A 542 -14.90 14.57 20.44
CA PRO A 542 -15.87 14.40 19.36
C PRO A 542 -16.59 13.05 19.35
N TYR A 543 -16.25 12.11 20.23
CA TYR A 543 -16.77 10.74 20.18
C TYR A 543 -17.53 10.39 21.45
N ASP A 544 -18.75 9.88 21.30
CA ASP A 544 -19.54 9.37 22.43
C ASP A 544 -19.15 7.93 22.81
N ILE A 545 -18.68 7.15 21.83
CA ILE A 545 -18.18 5.79 22.03
C ILE A 545 -16.87 5.80 22.83
N GLY A 546 -16.66 4.78 23.67
CA GLY A 546 -15.49 4.69 24.54
C GLY A 546 -15.45 5.67 25.70
N VAL A 547 -16.51 6.48 25.90
CA VAL A 547 -16.63 7.44 27.01
C VAL A 547 -17.44 6.84 28.15
N SER A 548 -16.96 6.99 29.38
CA SER A 548 -17.63 6.54 30.59
C SER A 548 -17.63 7.64 31.64
N LYS A 549 -18.77 7.84 32.31
CA LYS A 549 -18.85 8.71 33.49
C LYS A 549 -18.13 8.05 34.66
N VAL A 550 -17.49 8.86 35.49
CA VAL A 550 -16.85 8.41 36.73
C VAL A 550 -17.39 9.19 37.92
N PRO A 551 -17.40 8.58 39.12
CA PRO A 551 -17.97 9.16 40.34
C PRO A 551 -17.32 10.48 40.76
#